data_AF-A0A7J9WUZ6-F1
#
_entry.id   AF-A0A7J9WUZ6-F1
#
_cell.length_a   1.000
_cell.length_b   1.000
_cell.length_c   1.000
_cell.angle_alpha   90.00
_cell.angle_beta   90.00
_cell.angle_gamma   90.00
#
_symmetry.space_group_name_H-M   'P 1'
#
loop_
_entity.id
_entity.type
_entity.pdbx_description
1 polymer ?
#
loop_
_entity_poly.entity_id
_entity_poly.type
_entity_poly.pdbx_seq_one_letter_code
_entity_poly.pdbx_strand_id
1 'polypeptide(L)'
;MRGDVTDNGAADEVFIAVDEGAEIGCRALLFVRSDEGTSAASLDVEDTDLGLGLPALAGLRQIDGGGGSDVIVNMAAGASTLFAGVFVFADGGLEQVRIEGSQPPVENLFAHGGGVAQLSAAGCAADAAVLISTAVAEGRRYRVDRHTYEFDGGVLTRIPALDATEWRRLERIPRSFPEFAGPPFSNCPDA
;
A
#
# COMPACT_ATOMS: atom_id res chain seq x y z
N MET A 1 0.02 12.59 -9.78
CA MET A 1 1.25 11.85 -10.13
C MET A 1 1.15 11.43 -11.59
N ARG A 2 2.25 11.02 -12.22
CA ARG A 2 2.23 10.45 -13.58
C ARG A 2 3.05 9.17 -13.65
N GLY A 3 2.57 8.20 -14.42
CA GLY A 3 3.20 6.91 -14.67
C GLY A 3 2.28 6.04 -15.53
N ASP A 4 2.83 5.00 -16.16
CA ASP A 4 2.05 4.06 -16.96
C ASP A 4 1.30 3.11 -16.02
N VAL A 5 0.01 3.37 -15.81
CA VAL A 5 -0.88 2.58 -14.94
C VAL A 5 -1.69 1.60 -15.77
N THR A 6 -1.97 1.95 -17.03
CA THR A 6 -2.79 1.17 -17.96
C THR A 6 -2.00 0.15 -18.80
N ASP A 7 -0.68 0.06 -18.61
CA ASP A 7 0.24 -0.86 -19.31
C ASP A 7 0.23 -0.67 -20.84
N ASN A 8 0.14 0.59 -21.30
CA ASN A 8 0.14 0.93 -22.72
C ASN A 8 1.42 1.63 -23.19
N GLY A 9 2.40 1.80 -22.31
CA GLY A 9 3.66 2.49 -22.55
C GLY A 9 3.58 4.02 -22.50
N ALA A 10 2.41 4.60 -22.24
CA ALA A 10 2.19 6.03 -22.10
C ALA A 10 1.96 6.41 -20.63
N ALA A 11 2.34 7.64 -20.27
CA ALA A 11 2.17 8.11 -18.91
C ALA A 11 0.73 8.58 -18.66
N ASP A 12 0.06 7.94 -17.71
CA ASP A 12 -1.27 8.32 -17.24
C ASP A 12 -1.21 9.41 -16.17
N GLU A 13 -2.27 10.21 -16.03
CA GLU A 13 -2.42 11.17 -14.96
C GLU A 13 -3.24 10.56 -13.80
N VAL A 14 -2.61 10.45 -12.64
CA VAL A 14 -3.23 9.92 -11.42
C VAL A 14 -3.48 11.05 -10.43
N PHE A 15 -4.71 11.21 -9.95
CA PHE A 15 -5.05 12.25 -8.99
C PHE A 15 -6.21 11.85 -8.09
N ILE A 16 -6.33 12.53 -6.96
CA ILE A 16 -7.44 12.36 -6.02
C ILE A 16 -8.28 13.63 -6.08
N ALA A 17 -9.60 13.48 -6.15
CA ALA A 17 -10.52 14.60 -5.94
C ALA A 17 -11.36 14.35 -4.67
N VAL A 18 -11.57 15.42 -3.92
CA VAL A 18 -12.33 15.40 -2.67
C VAL A 18 -13.49 16.38 -2.77
N ASP A 19 -14.69 15.92 -2.40
CA ASP A 19 -15.87 16.74 -2.18
C ASP A 19 -16.33 16.59 -0.74
N GLU A 20 -15.98 17.55 0.11
CA GLU A 20 -16.30 17.52 1.55
C GLU A 20 -17.81 17.52 1.83
N GLY A 21 -18.62 18.03 0.88
CA GLY A 21 -20.08 18.09 1.00
C GLY A 21 -20.79 16.79 0.58
N ALA A 22 -20.08 15.86 -0.05
CA ALA A 22 -20.65 14.60 -0.51
C ALA A 22 -20.89 13.58 0.63
N GLU A 23 -21.78 12.63 0.35
CA GLU A 23 -22.06 11.49 1.22
C GLU A 23 -20.82 10.60 1.42
N ILE A 24 -20.81 9.85 2.52
CA ILE A 24 -19.76 8.85 2.80
C ILE A 24 -19.70 7.88 1.62
N GLY A 25 -18.48 7.57 1.16
CA GLY A 25 -18.21 6.75 -0.02
C GLY A 25 -18.30 7.47 -1.37
N CYS A 26 -18.63 8.77 -1.38
CA CYS A 26 -18.47 9.63 -2.56
C CYS A 26 -17.54 10.83 -2.28
N ARG A 27 -17.07 10.96 -1.04
CA ARG A 27 -16.27 12.09 -0.57
C ARG A 27 -14.89 12.17 -1.19
N ALA A 28 -14.26 11.03 -1.48
CA ALA A 28 -12.93 10.98 -2.06
C ALA A 28 -12.88 9.91 -3.15
N LEU A 29 -12.42 10.31 -4.34
CA LEU A 29 -12.29 9.44 -5.50
C LEU A 29 -10.86 9.48 -6.01
N LEU A 30 -10.30 8.31 -6.30
CA LEU A 30 -9.06 8.16 -7.04
C LEU A 30 -9.38 8.11 -8.53
N PHE A 31 -8.67 8.90 -9.33
CA PHE A 31 -8.80 8.94 -10.78
C PHE A 31 -7.50 8.53 -11.45
N VAL A 32 -7.65 7.77 -12.55
CA VAL A 32 -6.63 7.56 -13.57
C VAL A 32 -7.18 8.08 -14.89
N ARG A 33 -6.48 9.05 -15.48
CA ARG A 33 -6.78 9.61 -16.80
C ARG A 33 -5.70 9.17 -17.78
N SER A 34 -6.10 8.41 -18.78
CA SER A 34 -5.29 7.94 -19.89
C SER A 34 -5.81 8.48 -21.22
N ASP A 35 -5.15 8.13 -22.32
CA ASP A 35 -5.65 8.43 -23.67
C ASP A 35 -6.91 7.63 -24.04
N GLU A 36 -7.15 6.53 -23.33
CA GLU A 36 -8.31 5.65 -23.54
C GLU A 36 -9.55 6.11 -22.77
N GLY A 37 -9.37 6.95 -21.74
CA GLY A 37 -10.48 7.51 -20.98
C GLY A 37 -10.10 7.93 -19.57
N THR A 38 -11.11 7.99 -18.70
CA THR A 38 -10.91 8.26 -17.28
C THR A 38 -11.62 7.18 -16.48
N SER A 39 -10.87 6.51 -15.61
CA SER A 39 -11.37 5.55 -14.64
C SER A 39 -11.32 6.14 -13.25
N ALA A 40 -12.21 5.67 -12.37
CA ALA A 40 -12.30 6.13 -11.00
C ALA A 40 -12.62 5.00 -10.03
N ALA A 41 -12.05 5.07 -8.82
CA ALA A 41 -12.39 4.20 -7.71
C ALA A 41 -12.74 5.02 -6.47
N SER A 42 -13.69 4.53 -5.67
CA SER A 42 -13.97 5.14 -4.36
C SER A 42 -12.85 4.85 -3.37
N LEU A 43 -12.51 5.86 -2.58
CA LEU A 43 -11.68 5.73 -1.41
C LEU A 43 -12.60 5.66 -0.19
N ASP A 44 -13.27 4.52 -0.01
CA ASP A 44 -14.22 4.28 1.10
C ASP A 44 -13.48 4.20 2.45
N VAL A 45 -13.20 5.36 3.04
CA VAL A 45 -12.70 5.47 4.41
C VAL A 45 -13.74 6.23 5.21
N GLU A 46 -14.48 5.53 6.07
CA GLU A 46 -15.50 6.11 6.95
C GLU A 46 -14.94 7.31 7.75
N ASP A 47 -13.66 7.23 8.12
CA ASP A 47 -12.90 8.28 8.83
C ASP A 47 -11.82 8.91 7.94
N THR A 48 -12.20 9.39 6.76
CA THR A 48 -11.28 10.20 5.95
C THR A 48 -10.91 11.48 6.72
N ASP A 49 -9.70 11.53 7.29
CA ASP A 49 -9.19 12.70 8.01
C ASP A 49 -8.56 13.72 7.05
N LEU A 50 -9.42 14.53 6.43
CA LEU A 50 -9.03 15.62 5.54
C LEU A 50 -8.12 16.65 6.24
N GLY A 51 -8.23 16.80 7.56
CA GLY A 51 -7.39 17.71 8.36
C GLY A 51 -5.92 17.29 8.39
N LEU A 52 -5.64 16.01 8.13
CA LEU A 52 -4.29 15.48 7.99
C LEU A 52 -3.78 15.47 6.54
N GLY A 53 -4.56 15.99 5.60
CA GLY A 53 -4.23 15.97 4.17
C GLY A 53 -4.40 14.58 3.54
N LEU A 54 -5.26 13.74 4.11
CA LEU A 54 -5.62 12.42 3.59
C LEU A 54 -6.99 12.45 2.90
N PRO A 55 -7.23 11.61 1.88
CA PRO A 55 -6.30 10.65 1.31
C PRO A 55 -5.26 11.32 0.40
N ALA A 56 -4.08 10.72 0.30
CA ALA A 56 -2.96 11.28 -0.46
C ALA A 56 -2.25 10.22 -1.31
N LEU A 57 -1.90 10.59 -2.55
CA LEU A 57 -1.06 9.74 -3.41
C LEU A 57 0.32 9.55 -2.75
N ALA A 58 0.70 8.30 -2.55
CA ALA A 58 1.95 7.91 -1.90
C ALA A 58 3.01 7.43 -2.91
N GLY A 59 2.60 6.81 -4.02
CA GLY A 59 3.54 6.29 -5.02
C GLY A 59 2.87 5.57 -6.19
N LEU A 60 3.68 5.26 -7.19
CA LEU A 60 3.39 4.37 -8.31
C LEU A 60 4.50 3.31 -8.35
N ARG A 61 4.14 2.02 -8.32
CA ARG A 61 5.10 0.90 -8.28
C ARG A 61 4.52 -0.32 -8.94
N GLN A 62 5.35 -1.17 -9.52
CA GLN A 62 4.92 -2.48 -10.02
C GLN A 62 4.94 -3.48 -8.87
N ILE A 63 3.78 -3.74 -8.27
CA ILE A 63 3.60 -4.64 -7.12
C ILE A 63 3.00 -5.98 -7.58
N ASP A 64 2.05 -5.94 -8.52
CA ASP A 64 1.36 -7.11 -9.07
C ASP A 64 2.18 -7.89 -10.12
N GLY A 65 3.20 -7.24 -10.71
CA GLY A 65 4.01 -7.80 -11.80
C GLY A 65 3.36 -7.74 -13.19
N GLY A 66 2.21 -7.06 -13.32
CA GLY A 66 1.34 -7.01 -14.48
C GLY A 66 1.70 -5.97 -15.57
N GLY A 67 2.95 -5.51 -15.62
CA GLY A 67 3.41 -4.53 -16.62
C GLY A 67 3.18 -3.08 -16.19
N GLY A 68 1.96 -2.72 -15.81
CA GLY A 68 1.60 -1.38 -15.33
C GLY A 68 2.06 -1.05 -13.89
N SER A 69 1.94 0.22 -13.52
CA SER A 69 2.14 0.72 -12.16
C SER A 69 0.87 0.63 -11.33
N ASP A 70 0.99 0.03 -10.15
CA ASP A 70 -0.03 0.08 -9.11
C ASP A 70 0.00 1.41 -8.37
N VAL A 71 -1.20 1.91 -8.03
CA VAL A 71 -1.37 3.19 -7.34
C VAL A 71 -1.43 2.98 -5.83
N ILE A 72 -0.53 3.64 -5.12
CA ILE A 72 -0.46 3.58 -3.65
C ILE A 72 -1.06 4.87 -3.09
N VAL A 73 -2.07 4.74 -2.22
CA VAL A 73 -2.78 5.87 -1.61
C VAL A 73 -2.72 5.74 -0.10
N ASN A 74 -2.19 6.74 0.61
CA ASN A 74 -2.39 6.84 2.05
C ASN A 74 -3.84 7.22 2.31
N MET A 75 -4.58 6.36 3.00
CA MET A 75 -6.03 6.45 3.18
C MET A 75 -6.42 6.88 4.60
N ALA A 76 -5.66 6.42 5.60
CA ALA A 76 -5.92 6.75 7.01
C ALA A 76 -4.61 6.92 7.80
N ALA A 77 -4.73 7.50 9.00
CA ALA A 77 -3.63 7.62 9.96
C ALA A 77 -4.11 7.33 11.38
N GLY A 78 -3.24 6.78 12.21
CA GLY A 78 -3.51 6.56 13.62
C GLY A 78 -2.29 6.00 14.35
N ALA A 79 -2.11 6.35 15.63
CA ALA A 79 -1.01 5.83 16.46
C ALA A 79 0.41 5.97 15.87
N SER A 80 0.69 7.07 15.17
CA SER A 80 1.95 7.31 14.42
C SER A 80 2.15 6.41 13.19
N THR A 81 1.10 5.71 12.76
CA THR A 81 1.07 4.80 11.61
C THR A 81 0.19 5.41 10.52
N LEU A 82 0.58 5.24 9.26
CA LEU A 82 -0.25 5.50 8.10
C LEU A 82 -0.75 4.18 7.52
N PHE A 83 -1.93 4.19 6.94
CA PHE A 83 -2.55 3.02 6.33
C PHE A 83 -2.78 3.32 4.86
N ALA A 84 -2.10 2.57 4.00
CA ALA A 84 -2.15 2.75 2.55
C ALA A 84 -3.06 1.70 1.90
N GLY A 85 -3.86 2.09 0.92
CA GLY A 85 -4.46 1.18 -0.05
C GLY A 85 -3.58 1.05 -1.29
N VAL A 86 -3.65 -0.11 -1.94
CA VAL A 86 -3.05 -0.34 -3.27
C VAL A 86 -4.18 -0.55 -4.25
N PHE A 87 -4.10 0.09 -5.41
CA PHE A 87 -5.09 0.01 -6.47
C PHE A 87 -4.40 -0.44 -7.76
N VAL A 88 -4.93 -1.49 -8.37
CA VAL A 88 -4.51 -2.01 -9.68
C VAL A 88 -5.43 -1.46 -10.76
N PHE A 89 -4.94 -1.38 -11.99
CA PHE A 89 -5.79 -1.17 -13.15
C PHE A 89 -6.02 -2.51 -13.87
N ALA A 90 -7.24 -3.02 -13.79
CA ALA A 90 -7.63 -4.30 -14.37
C ALA A 90 -8.99 -4.18 -15.06
N ASP A 91 -9.17 -4.88 -16.18
CA ASP A 91 -10.42 -4.91 -16.94
C ASP A 91 -11.00 -3.52 -17.29
N GLY A 92 -10.12 -2.53 -17.49
CA GLY A 92 -10.49 -1.14 -17.80
C GLY A 92 -10.89 -0.30 -16.58
N GLY A 93 -10.78 -0.84 -15.38
CA GLY A 93 -11.19 -0.25 -14.11
C GLY A 93 -10.06 -0.15 -13.09
N LEU A 94 -10.25 0.72 -12.10
CA LEU A 94 -9.42 0.73 -10.89
C LEU A 94 -10.05 -0.16 -9.83
N GLU A 95 -9.27 -1.06 -9.26
CA GLU A 95 -9.71 -1.96 -8.20
C GLU A 95 -8.74 -1.92 -7.02
N GLN A 96 -9.28 -1.86 -5.79
CA GLN A 96 -8.45 -1.96 -4.59
C GLN A 96 -8.01 -3.41 -4.39
N VAL A 97 -6.71 -3.60 -4.18
CA VAL A 97 -6.11 -4.90 -3.86
C VAL A 97 -6.66 -5.42 -2.54
N ARG A 98 -7.10 -6.68 -2.54
CA ARG A 98 -7.67 -7.34 -1.37
C ARG A 98 -6.65 -8.23 -0.68
N ILE A 99 -6.67 -8.27 0.65
CA ILE A 99 -5.85 -9.20 1.44
C ILE A 99 -6.75 -10.34 1.91
N GLU A 100 -6.53 -11.55 1.40
CA GLU A 100 -7.34 -12.71 1.75
C GLU A 100 -7.22 -13.00 3.26
N GLY A 101 -8.37 -13.25 3.90
CA GLY A 101 -8.45 -13.57 5.32
C GLY A 101 -8.16 -12.41 6.27
N SER A 102 -8.04 -11.17 5.77
CA SER A 102 -7.97 -9.98 6.63
C SER A 102 -9.29 -9.77 7.40
N GLN A 103 -9.19 -9.28 8.64
CA GLN A 103 -10.32 -8.92 9.50
C GLN A 103 -10.11 -7.50 10.08
N PRO A 104 -11.18 -6.80 10.49
CA PRO A 104 -11.16 -5.39 10.90
C PRO A 104 -10.09 -5.05 11.96
N PRO A 105 -9.61 -3.78 12.06
CA PRO A 105 -10.18 -2.55 11.49
C PRO A 105 -9.58 -2.08 10.16
N VAL A 106 -8.70 -2.85 9.54
CA VAL A 106 -7.96 -2.47 8.31
C VAL A 106 -8.12 -3.58 7.28
N GLU A 107 -9.31 -3.67 6.72
CA GLU A 107 -9.51 -4.50 5.52
C GLU A 107 -8.68 -3.86 4.38
N ASN A 108 -7.86 -4.67 3.71
CA ASN A 108 -7.18 -4.26 2.47
C ASN A 108 -6.26 -3.02 2.56
N LEU A 109 -5.78 -2.70 3.77
CA LEU A 109 -4.86 -1.58 4.02
C LEU A 109 -3.52 -2.06 4.59
N PHE A 110 -2.46 -1.41 4.14
CA PHE A 110 -1.07 -1.68 4.48
C PHE A 110 -0.58 -0.64 5.48
N ALA A 111 -0.37 -1.07 6.73
CA ALA A 111 0.20 -0.24 7.76
C ALA A 111 1.69 0.05 7.46
N HIS A 112 2.10 1.31 7.55
CA HIS A 112 3.50 1.71 7.46
C HIS A 112 3.85 2.85 8.42
N GLY A 113 5.13 2.94 8.79
CA GLY A 113 5.60 3.88 9.81
C GLY A 113 5.44 3.29 11.21
N GLY A 114 4.91 4.08 12.14
CA GLY A 114 4.73 3.68 13.54
C GLY A 114 5.64 4.46 14.49
N GLY A 115 5.76 3.94 15.71
CA GLY A 115 6.50 4.57 16.81
C GLY A 115 7.59 3.67 17.39
N VAL A 116 8.16 4.08 18.51
CA VAL A 116 9.24 3.35 19.19
C VAL A 116 8.82 2.01 19.79
N ALA A 117 7.52 1.74 19.94
CA ALA A 117 7.04 0.46 20.46
C ALA A 117 6.75 -0.54 19.34
N GLN A 118 6.37 -0.04 18.16
CA GLN A 118 5.99 -0.84 17.02
C GLN A 118 6.20 -0.05 15.73
N LEU A 119 6.84 -0.70 14.77
CA LEU A 119 6.91 -0.26 13.38
C LEU A 119 6.12 -1.22 12.51
N SER A 120 5.54 -0.69 11.44
CA SER A 120 4.89 -1.45 10.38
C SER A 120 5.50 -1.06 9.04
N ALA A 121 5.49 -1.99 8.11
CA ALA A 121 6.01 -1.80 6.76
C ALA A 121 5.30 -2.72 5.77
N ALA A 122 5.21 -2.26 4.52
CA ALA A 122 4.83 -3.09 3.39
C ALA A 122 5.80 -2.84 2.23
N GLY A 123 6.13 -3.89 1.49
CA GLY A 123 7.10 -3.80 0.41
C GLY A 123 7.15 -5.07 -0.45
N CYS A 124 8.14 -5.15 -1.33
CA CYS A 124 8.38 -6.33 -2.16
C CYS A 124 9.60 -7.11 -1.68
N ALA A 125 9.55 -8.43 -1.82
CA ALA A 125 10.71 -9.31 -1.77
C ALA A 125 11.47 -9.26 -3.12
N ALA A 126 12.65 -9.89 -3.16
CA ALA A 126 13.51 -9.88 -4.35
C ALA A 126 12.90 -10.63 -5.55
N ASP A 127 11.95 -11.53 -5.29
CA ASP A 127 11.19 -12.33 -6.26
C ASP A 127 9.80 -11.71 -6.54
N ALA A 128 9.62 -10.41 -6.25
CA ALA A 128 8.37 -9.67 -6.41
C ALA A 128 7.19 -10.15 -5.54
N ALA A 129 7.40 -11.05 -4.59
CA ALA A 129 6.38 -11.36 -3.58
C ALA A 129 6.11 -10.16 -2.66
N VAL A 130 4.88 -9.97 -2.20
CA VAL A 130 4.53 -8.89 -1.29
C VAL A 130 4.88 -9.27 0.15
N LEU A 131 5.47 -8.33 0.87
CA LEU A 131 5.83 -8.45 2.28
C LEU A 131 5.00 -7.49 3.11
N ILE A 132 4.34 -8.02 4.14
CA ILE A 132 3.71 -7.22 5.20
C ILE A 132 4.45 -7.53 6.50
N SER A 133 5.09 -6.51 7.06
CA SER A 133 6.02 -6.68 8.17
C SER A 133 5.67 -5.82 9.37
N THR A 134 5.94 -6.35 10.56
CA THR A 134 5.87 -5.60 11.82
C THR A 134 7.17 -5.78 12.59
N ALA A 135 7.56 -4.75 13.35
CA ALA A 135 8.66 -4.82 14.29
C ALA A 135 8.18 -4.33 15.65
N VAL A 136 8.11 -5.21 16.64
CA VAL A 136 7.61 -4.91 18.00
C VAL A 136 8.78 -4.90 18.98
N ALA A 137 8.87 -3.85 19.80
CA ALA A 137 9.92 -3.70 20.79
C ALA A 137 9.81 -4.76 21.90
N GLU A 138 10.90 -5.52 22.09
CA GLU A 138 11.07 -6.54 23.14
C GLU A 138 12.42 -6.33 23.85
N GLY A 139 12.38 -5.61 24.97
CA GLY A 139 13.58 -5.24 25.73
C GLY A 139 14.51 -4.31 24.95
N ARG A 140 15.68 -4.80 24.54
CA ARG A 140 16.71 -4.03 23.79
C ARG A 140 16.71 -4.31 22.28
N ARG A 141 15.77 -5.12 21.80
CA ARG A 141 15.65 -5.54 20.41
C ARG A 141 14.19 -5.41 19.99
N TYR A 142 13.95 -5.59 18.71
CA TYR A 142 12.64 -5.71 18.12
C TYR A 142 12.52 -7.13 17.57
N ARG A 143 11.38 -7.76 17.85
CA ARG A 143 10.94 -8.94 17.13
C ARG A 143 10.29 -8.46 15.84
N VAL A 144 10.89 -8.84 14.72
CA VAL A 144 10.45 -8.48 13.37
C VAL A 144 9.76 -9.69 12.78
N ASP A 145 8.46 -9.59 12.55
CA ASP A 145 7.70 -10.60 11.83
C ASP A 145 7.46 -10.12 10.41
N ARG A 146 7.71 -11.00 9.44
CA ARG A 146 7.56 -10.75 8.02
C ARG A 146 6.62 -11.81 7.46
N HIS A 147 5.50 -11.37 6.92
CA HIS A 147 4.53 -12.24 6.27
C HIS A 147 4.64 -12.07 4.76
N THR A 148 4.74 -13.18 4.06
CA THR A 148 4.92 -13.21 2.61
C THR A 148 3.59 -13.51 1.94
N TYR A 149 3.27 -12.79 0.88
CA TYR A 149 2.03 -12.90 0.12
C TYR A 149 2.33 -13.05 -1.37
N GLU A 150 1.56 -13.93 -2.00
CA GLU A 150 1.46 -14.00 -3.46
C GLU A 150 0.39 -13.01 -3.93
N PHE A 151 0.68 -12.33 -5.04
CA PHE A 151 -0.25 -11.43 -5.70
C PHE A 151 -0.84 -12.13 -6.93
N ASP A 152 -2.15 -12.28 -6.96
CA ASP A 152 -2.87 -12.82 -8.12
C ASP A 152 -4.22 -12.10 -8.30
N GLY A 153 -4.42 -11.48 -9.46
CA GLY A 153 -5.71 -10.89 -9.85
C GLY A 153 -6.29 -9.90 -8.82
N GLY A 154 -5.45 -9.00 -8.29
CA GLY A 154 -5.87 -8.03 -7.27
C GLY A 154 -6.11 -8.62 -5.88
N VAL A 155 -5.66 -9.86 -5.63
CA VAL A 155 -5.77 -10.54 -4.33
C VAL A 155 -4.39 -10.94 -3.82
N LEU A 156 -4.13 -10.63 -2.56
CA LEU A 156 -2.98 -11.08 -1.82
C LEU A 156 -3.33 -12.29 -0.95
N THR A 157 -2.68 -13.40 -1.24
CA THR A 157 -2.83 -14.65 -0.50
C THR A 157 -1.56 -14.93 0.30
N ARG A 158 -1.69 -15.10 1.62
CA ARG A 158 -0.53 -15.35 2.48
C ARG A 158 0.08 -16.72 2.16
N ILE A 159 1.41 -16.78 2.15
CA ILE A 159 2.19 -18.02 2.03
C ILE A 159 2.91 -18.29 3.37
N PRO A 160 2.26 -18.96 4.35
CA PRO A 160 2.83 -19.11 5.70
C PRO A 160 4.17 -19.84 5.74
N ALA A 161 4.46 -20.69 4.75
CA ALA A 161 5.72 -21.42 4.65
C ALA A 161 6.93 -20.51 4.39
N LEU A 162 6.72 -19.27 3.94
CA LEU A 162 7.74 -18.27 3.65
C LEU A 162 7.81 -17.15 4.70
N ASP A 163 7.02 -17.25 5.76
CA ASP A 163 7.05 -16.26 6.83
C ASP A 163 8.35 -16.38 7.63
N ALA A 164 8.82 -15.24 8.13
CA ALA A 164 10.05 -15.18 8.90
C ALA A 164 9.87 -14.31 10.15
N THR A 165 10.46 -14.77 11.25
CA THR A 165 10.60 -13.96 12.47
C THR A 165 12.07 -13.82 12.83
N GLU A 166 12.51 -12.58 13.07
CA GLU A 166 13.89 -12.26 13.39
C GLU A 166 14.01 -11.19 14.47
N TRP A 167 15.11 -11.22 15.24
CA TRP A 167 15.39 -10.19 16.23
C TRP A 167 16.44 -9.24 15.71
N ARG A 168 16.15 -7.94 15.73
CA ARG A 168 17.09 -6.88 15.32
C ARG A 168 17.10 -5.74 16.31
N ARG A 169 18.18 -4.97 16.31
CA ARG A 169 18.18 -3.65 16.97
C ARG A 169 17.56 -2.63 16.02
N LEU A 170 16.91 -1.61 16.57
CA LEU A 170 16.19 -0.59 15.80
C LEU A 170 17.05 -0.02 14.66
N GLU A 171 18.30 0.35 14.93
CA GLU A 171 19.21 0.95 13.97
C GLU A 171 19.61 0.03 12.80
N ARG A 172 19.34 -1.28 12.92
CA ARG A 172 19.62 -2.28 11.88
C ARG A 172 18.41 -2.61 11.03
N ILE A 173 17.19 -2.33 11.50
CA ILE A 173 15.95 -2.74 10.82
C ILE A 173 15.91 -2.25 9.36
N PRO A 174 16.02 -0.93 9.05
CA PRO A 174 15.91 -0.46 7.66
C PRO A 174 17.00 -1.00 6.72
N ARG A 175 18.15 -1.43 7.27
CA ARG A 175 19.25 -2.00 6.48
C ARG A 175 19.09 -3.50 6.26
N SER A 176 18.44 -4.20 7.19
CA SER A 176 18.17 -5.64 7.09
C SER A 176 16.88 -5.93 6.31
N PHE A 177 15.94 -4.99 6.35
CA PHE A 177 14.59 -5.15 5.82
C PHE A 177 14.24 -3.88 5.03
N PRO A 178 14.49 -3.87 3.70
CA PRO A 178 14.28 -2.70 2.85
C PRO A 178 12.86 -2.13 2.90
N GLU A 179 11.85 -2.95 3.20
CA GLU A 179 10.46 -2.53 3.37
C GLU A 179 10.27 -1.50 4.51
N PHE A 180 11.19 -1.46 5.49
CA PHE A 180 11.17 -0.45 6.57
C PHE A 180 11.96 0.84 6.23
N ALA A 181 12.58 0.94 5.05
CA ALA A 181 13.49 2.03 4.74
C ALA A 181 12.81 3.32 4.26
N GLY A 182 11.51 3.28 3.95
CA GLY A 182 10.81 4.41 3.35
C GLY A 182 9.30 4.25 3.32
N PRO A 183 8.61 4.98 2.43
CA PRO A 183 7.18 4.81 2.17
C PRO A 183 6.83 3.37 1.77
N PRO A 184 5.55 2.96 1.90
CA PRO A 184 5.14 1.60 1.59
C PRO A 184 5.43 1.30 0.12
N PHE A 185 5.92 0.08 -0.15
CA PHE A 185 6.28 -0.40 -1.48
C PHE A 185 7.40 0.40 -2.18
N SER A 186 8.07 1.32 -1.49
CA SER A 186 9.18 2.09 -2.08
C SER A 186 10.35 1.25 -2.59
N ASN A 187 10.48 0.00 -2.10
CA ASN A 187 11.48 -0.96 -2.51
C ASN A 187 11.02 -1.92 -3.63
N CYS A 188 9.78 -1.78 -4.12
CA CYS A 188 9.30 -2.50 -5.29
C CYS A 188 9.86 -1.88 -6.58
N PRO A 189 9.87 -2.64 -7.70
CA PRO A 189 10.23 -2.09 -9.00
C PRO A 189 9.36 -0.90 -9.44
N ASP A 190 9.93 -0.06 -10.29
CA ASP A 190 9.16 0.85 -11.12
C ASP A 190 8.67 0.08 -12.37
N ALA A 191 7.55 0.50 -12.95
CA ALA A 191 7.08 0.01 -14.26
C ALA A 191 7.88 0.64 -15.41
#